data_AF-A0A962SZF3-F1
#
_entry.id   AF-A0A962SZF3-F1
#
_cell.length_a   1.000
_cell.length_b   1.000
_cell.length_c   1.000
_cell.angle_alpha   90.00
_cell.angle_beta   90.00
_cell.angle_gamma   90.00
#
_symmetry.space_group_name_H-M   'P 1'
#
loop_
_entity.id
_entity.type
_entity.pdbx_description
1 polymer ?
#
loop_
_entity_poly.entity_id
_entity_poly.type
_entity_poly.pdbx_seq_one_letter_code
_entity_poly.pdbx_strand_id
1 'polypeptide(L)'
;MTRLQQHYRETVAPKLHEQFNYRNVMEIPRIIKITLNMGVGEAVADKKIMDHAVSNLTQIAGQKPIVTLSRKSIAGFKIRTGWPIGCKVTLRRDRMYEFLDR
;
A
#
# COMPACT_ATOMS: atom_id res chain seq x y z
N MET A 1 -12.61 0.78 -16.45
CA MET A 1 -11.96 -0.31 -15.70
C MET A 1 -10.51 -0.33 -16.11
N THR A 2 -9.60 -0.58 -15.18
CA THR A 2 -8.17 -0.73 -15.50
C THR A 2 -7.94 -2.05 -16.24
N ARG A 3 -6.92 -2.11 -17.11
CA ARG A 3 -6.58 -3.30 -17.91
C ARG A 3 -6.47 -4.57 -17.04
N LEU A 4 -5.77 -4.46 -15.92
CA LEU A 4 -5.58 -5.54 -14.96
C LEU A 4 -6.87 -6.00 -14.27
N GLN A 5 -7.80 -5.07 -13.99
CA GLN A 5 -9.11 -5.41 -13.41
C GLN A 5 -9.98 -6.18 -14.40
N GLN A 6 -9.93 -5.81 -15.69
CA GLN A 6 -10.63 -6.53 -16.75
C GLN A 6 -10.03 -7.93 -16.94
N HIS A 7 -8.71 -8.03 -17.05
CA HIS A 7 -8.01 -9.32 -17.16
C HIS A 7 -8.31 -10.25 -15.97
N TYR A 8 -8.36 -9.70 -14.75
CA TYR A 8 -8.72 -10.47 -13.57
C TYR A 8 -10.14 -11.06 -13.66
N ARG A 9 -11.12 -10.27 -14.13
CA ARG A 9 -12.52 -10.72 -14.25
C ARG A 9 -12.74 -11.71 -15.39
N GLU A 10 -12.13 -11.47 -16.54
CA GLU A 10 -12.39 -12.24 -17.76
C GLU A 10 -11.53 -13.50 -17.86
N THR A 11 -10.32 -13.49 -17.31
CA THR A 11 -9.37 -14.61 -17.49
C THR A 11 -8.99 -15.28 -16.18
N VAL A 12 -8.63 -14.51 -15.15
CA VAL A 12 -8.08 -15.09 -13.92
C VAL A 12 -9.18 -15.73 -13.06
N ALA A 13 -10.30 -15.04 -12.86
CA ALA A 13 -11.39 -15.53 -12.02
C ALA A 13 -12.01 -16.85 -12.54
N PRO A 14 -12.29 -17.04 -13.85
CA PRO A 14 -12.77 -18.32 -14.37
C PRO A 14 -11.74 -19.45 -14.20
N LYS A 15 -10.46 -19.19 -14.48
CA LYS A 15 -9.39 -20.18 -14.31
C LYS A 15 -9.23 -20.63 -12.87
N LEU A 16 -9.33 -19.70 -11.91
CA LEU A 16 -9.28 -20.03 -10.48
C LEU A 16 -10.52 -20.84 -10.06
N HIS A 17 -11.68 -20.53 -10.63
CA HIS A 17 -12.89 -21.29 -10.37
C HIS A 17 -12.77 -22.73 -10.88
N GLU A 18 -12.27 -22.94 -12.09
CA GLU A 18 -12.03 -24.28 -12.66
C GLU A 18 -10.96 -25.05 -11.89
N GLN A 19 -9.84 -24.41 -11.53
CA GLN A 19 -8.72 -25.06 -10.86
C GLN A 19 -9.05 -25.51 -9.43
N PHE A 20 -9.79 -24.69 -8.68
CA PHE A 20 -10.10 -24.93 -7.27
C PHE A 20 -11.54 -25.40 -7.02
N ASN A 21 -12.36 -25.50 -8.07
CA ASN A 21 -13.73 -25.97 -8.07
C ASN A 21 -14.59 -25.33 -6.95
N TYR A 22 -14.50 -24.00 -6.83
CA TYR A 22 -15.26 -23.24 -5.83
C TYR A 22 -16.76 -23.44 -6.00
N ARG A 23 -17.52 -23.49 -4.90
CA ARG A 23 -18.99 -23.69 -4.98
C ARG A 23 -19.71 -22.38 -5.26
N ASN A 24 -19.11 -21.26 -4.89
CA ASN A 24 -19.68 -19.93 -5.03
C ASN A 24 -18.69 -18.99 -5.71
N VAL A 25 -19.17 -18.19 -6.67
CA VAL A 25 -18.37 -17.19 -7.39
C VAL A 25 -17.74 -16.17 -6.43
N MET A 26 -18.38 -15.90 -5.28
CA MET A 26 -17.87 -14.98 -4.27
C MET A 26 -16.70 -15.53 -3.44
N GLU A 27 -16.39 -16.82 -3.54
CA GLU A 27 -15.21 -17.45 -2.90
C GLU A 27 -13.91 -17.16 -3.65
N ILE A 28 -14.01 -16.70 -4.91
CA ILE A 28 -12.85 -16.44 -5.75
C ILE A 28 -11.97 -15.34 -5.10
N PRO A 29 -10.67 -15.62 -4.86
CA PRO A 29 -9.77 -14.69 -4.16
C PRO A 29 -9.61 -13.37 -4.90
N ARG A 30 -9.93 -12.25 -4.24
CA ARG A 30 -9.83 -10.89 -4.79
C ARG A 30 -8.77 -10.05 -4.08
N ILE A 31 -8.16 -9.12 -4.82
CA ILE A 31 -7.25 -8.13 -4.24
C ILE A 31 -8.07 -7.02 -3.55
N ILE A 32 -7.90 -6.85 -2.24
CA ILE A 32 -8.70 -5.92 -1.42
C ILE A 32 -8.03 -4.53 -1.28
N LYS A 33 -6.70 -4.53 -1.13
CA LYS A 33 -5.87 -3.32 -1.01
C LYS A 33 -4.41 -3.65 -1.28
N ILE A 34 -3.69 -2.63 -1.73
CA ILE A 34 -2.22 -2.59 -1.69
C ILE A 34 -1.85 -1.48 -0.71
N THR A 35 -0.94 -1.76 0.22
CA THR A 35 -0.43 -0.74 1.15
C THR A 35 1.06 -0.59 0.94
N LEU A 36 1.48 0.61 0.54
CA LEU A 36 2.88 0.97 0.44
C LEU A 36 3.28 1.65 1.73
N ASN A 37 4.39 1.23 2.30
CA ASN A 37 4.89 1.75 3.55
C ASN A 37 6.39 1.99 3.43
N MET A 38 6.82 3.20 3.75
CA MET A 38 8.22 3.58 3.80
C MET A 38 8.58 3.93 5.24
N GLY A 39 9.51 3.16 5.81
CA GLY A 39 10.12 3.47 7.09
C GLY A 39 11.27 4.43 6.88
N VAL A 40 11.18 5.62 7.46
CA VAL A 40 12.20 6.68 7.34
C VAL A 40 12.71 6.96 8.75
N GLY A 41 13.47 6.01 9.31
CA GLY A 41 13.99 6.11 10.68
C GLY A 41 14.91 7.32 10.90
N GLU A 42 15.59 7.77 9.85
CA GLU A 42 16.47 8.95 9.86
C GLU A 42 15.70 10.28 9.89
N ALA A 43 14.39 10.27 9.59
CA ALA A 43 13.56 11.47 9.65
C ALA A 43 13.38 12.03 11.06
N VAL A 44 13.76 11.24 12.08
CA VAL A 44 13.84 11.71 13.46
C VAL A 44 14.86 12.84 13.63
N ALA A 45 15.97 12.78 12.89
CA ALA A 45 17.03 13.78 12.93
C ALA A 45 16.75 14.97 11.99
N ASP A 46 16.18 14.72 10.82
CA ASP A 46 15.84 15.75 9.84
C ASP A 46 14.42 15.59 9.29
N LYS A 47 13.56 16.58 9.60
CA LYS A 47 12.17 16.65 9.12
C LYS A 47 12.08 16.75 7.59
N LYS A 48 13.07 17.33 6.91
CA LYS A 48 13.04 17.49 5.45
C LYS A 48 13.06 16.13 4.74
N ILE A 49 13.74 15.14 5.30
CA ILE A 49 13.78 13.78 4.74
C ILE A 49 12.37 13.18 4.73
N MET A 50 11.54 13.47 5.75
CA MET A 50 10.15 13.05 5.76
C MET A 50 9.35 13.70 4.63
N ASP A 51 9.53 15.00 4.41
CA ASP A 51 8.82 15.72 3.34
C ASP A 51 9.22 15.21 1.95
N HIS A 52 10.50 14.90 1.74
CA HIS A 52 10.98 14.25 0.52
C HIS A 52 10.37 12.86 0.33
N ALA A 53 10.33 12.03 1.39
CA ALA A 53 9.70 10.72 1.35
C ALA A 53 8.21 10.79 1.01
N VAL A 54 7.49 11.75 1.60
CA VAL A 54 6.08 12.02 1.31
C VAL A 54 5.90 12.45 -0.15
N SER A 55 6.76 13.34 -0.66
CA SER A 55 6.73 13.78 -2.06
C SER A 55 6.94 12.60 -3.02
N ASN A 56 7.98 11.79 -2.79
CA ASN A 56 8.30 10.65 -3.65
C ASN A 56 7.18 9.61 -3.65
N LEU A 57 6.64 9.26 -2.48
CA LEU A 57 5.50 8.34 -2.40
C LEU A 57 4.23 8.90 -3.04
N THR A 58 4.03 10.22 -2.99
CA THR A 58 2.91 10.87 -3.67
C THR A 58 3.04 10.72 -5.19
N GLN A 59 4.25 10.92 -5.73
CA GLN A 59 4.52 10.75 -7.16
C GLN A 59 4.35 9.30 -7.61
N ILE A 60 4.85 8.34 -6.83
CA ILE A 60 4.74 6.91 -7.12
C ILE A 60 3.28 6.44 -7.07
N ALA A 61 2.58 6.74 -5.98
CA ALA A 61 1.25 6.20 -5.71
C ALA A 61 0.09 7.04 -6.29
N GLY A 62 0.36 8.25 -6.78
CA GLY A 62 -0.66 9.20 -7.23
C GLY A 62 -1.60 9.66 -6.10
N GLN A 63 -1.22 9.45 -4.84
CA GLN A 63 -2.03 9.72 -3.67
C GLN A 63 -1.14 10.18 -2.52
N LYS A 64 -1.54 11.27 -1.85
CA LYS A 64 -0.81 11.81 -0.70
C LYS A 64 -0.75 10.76 0.43
N PRO A 65 0.45 10.35 0.87
CA PRO A 65 0.61 9.37 1.94
C PRO A 65 0.35 10.00 3.30
N ILE A 66 0.01 9.15 4.27
CA ILE A 66 -0.20 9.50 5.67
C ILE A 66 1.11 9.26 6.42
N VAL A 67 1.55 10.24 7.20
CA VAL A 67 2.71 10.11 8.10
C VAL A 67 2.34 9.21 9.28
N THR A 68 3.17 8.19 9.54
CA THR A 68 3.00 7.25 10.65
C THR A 68 3.82 7.69 11.85
N LEU A 69 3.17 7.68 13.01
CA LEU A 69 3.78 8.04 14.29
C LEU A 69 4.17 6.78 15.09
N SER A 70 5.20 6.88 15.92
CA SER A 70 5.54 5.83 16.90
C SER A 70 4.42 5.63 17.91
N ARG A 71 4.10 4.36 18.16
CA ARG A 71 3.19 3.95 19.24
C ARG A 71 3.87 3.88 20.61
N LYS A 72 5.17 3.60 20.64
CA LYS A 72 5.97 3.41 21.86
C LYS A 72 7.33 4.08 21.71
N SER A 73 7.89 4.52 22.83
CA SER A 73 9.28 4.97 22.90
C SER A 73 10.22 3.76 22.93
N ILE A 74 11.28 3.80 22.13
CA ILE A 74 12.31 2.74 22.09
C ILE A 74 13.68 3.41 22.12
N ALA A 75 14.38 3.27 23.25
CA ALA A 75 15.68 3.90 23.49
C ALA A 75 16.76 3.44 22.50
N GLY A 76 16.76 2.15 22.11
CA GLY A 76 17.74 1.61 21.14
C GLY A 76 17.69 2.30 19.77
N PHE A 77 16.52 2.75 19.34
CA PHE A 77 16.35 3.51 18.10
C PHE A 77 16.29 5.02 18.33
N LYS A 78 16.47 5.48 19.57
CA LYS A 78 16.34 6.90 19.98
C LYS A 78 14.98 7.51 19.61
N ILE A 79 13.92 6.70 19.60
CA ILE A 79 12.57 7.11 19.21
C ILE A 79 11.73 7.38 20.46
N ARG A 80 10.99 8.50 20.47
CA ARG A 80 9.95 8.79 21.48
C ARG A 80 8.56 8.54 20.90
N THR A 81 7.56 8.23 21.74
CA THR A 81 6.16 8.09 21.32
C THR A 81 5.64 9.37 20.65
N GLY A 82 4.88 9.22 19.56
CA GLY A 82 4.31 10.34 18.80
C GLY A 82 5.25 10.98 17.78
N TRP A 83 6.46 10.45 17.59
CA TRP A 83 7.40 10.95 16.57
C TRP A 83 7.07 10.40 15.18
N PRO A 84 7.18 11.23 14.12
CA PRO A 84 6.99 10.79 12.74
C PRO A 84 8.20 9.95 12.29
N ILE A 85 7.96 8.71 11.90
CA ILE A 85 9.03 7.72 11.58
C ILE A 85 8.83 7.11 10.20
N GLY A 86 7.68 7.33 9.57
CA GLY A 86 7.48 6.86 8.22
C GLY A 86 6.26 7.48 7.59
N CYS A 87 5.95 7.01 6.39
CA CYS A 87 4.75 7.36 5.68
C CYS A 87 4.20 6.13 4.96
N LYS A 88 2.88 6.06 4.85
CA LYS A 88 2.18 4.97 4.18
C LYS A 88 1.03 5.47 3.34
N VAL A 89 0.70 4.73 2.29
CA VAL A 89 -0.50 4.94 1.49
C VAL A 89 -1.22 3.61 1.29
N THR A 90 -2.53 3.63 1.39
CA THR A 90 -3.37 2.45 1.12
C THR A 90 -4.17 2.72 -0.15
N LEU A 91 -3.85 1.97 -1.19
CA LEU A 91 -4.54 2.01 -2.48
C LEU A 91 -5.64 0.96 -2.49
N ARG A 92 -6.80 1.35 -3.04
CA ARG A 92 -8.00 0.50 -3.14
C ARG A 92 -8.68 0.72 -4.48
N ARG A 93 -9.51 -0.24 -4.89
CA ARG A 93 -10.31 -0.19 -6.13
C ARG A 93 -9.41 0.10 -7.33
N ASP A 94 -9.76 1.09 -8.15
CA ASP A 94 -9.09 1.32 -9.43
C ASP A 94 -7.63 1.77 -9.26
N ARG A 95 -7.34 2.65 -8.29
CA ARG A 95 -5.96 3.10 -8.01
C ARG A 95 -5.02 1.96 -7.63
N MET A 96 -5.55 0.91 -7.00
CA MET A 96 -4.78 -0.27 -6.65
C MET A 96 -4.41 -1.08 -7.89
N TYR A 97 -5.35 -1.30 -8.80
CA TYR A 97 -5.09 -2.01 -10.04
C TYR A 97 -4.23 -1.20 -11.00
N GLU A 98 -4.38 0.13 -11.03
CA GLU A 98 -3.51 1.02 -11.80
C GLU A 98 -2.07 0.98 -11.28
N PHE A 99 -1.87 1.02 -9.96
CA PHE A 99 -0.55 0.89 -9.37
C PHE A 99 0.06 -0.51 -9.59
N LEU A 100 -0.74 -1.55 -9.70
CA LEU A 100 -0.26 -2.91 -9.98
C LEU A 100 0.13 -3.11 -11.46
N ASP A 101 -0.43 -2.30 -12.36
CA ASP A 101 -0.16 -2.36 -13.81
C ASP A 101 1.03 -1.50 -14.24
N ARG A 102 1.37 -0.48 -13.46
CA ARG A 102 2.54 0.37 -13.63
C ARG A 102 3.80 -0.33 -13.11
#